data_AF-A0A955J2I9-F1
#
_entry.id   AF-A0A955J2I9-F1
#
_cell.length_a   1.000
_cell.length_b   1.000
_cell.length_c   1.000
_cell.angle_alpha   90.00
_cell.angle_beta   90.00
_cell.angle_gamma   90.00
#
_symmetry.space_group_name_H-M   'P 1'
#
loop_
_entity.id
_entity.type
_entity.pdbx_description
1 polymer ?
#
loop_
_entity_poly.entity_id
_entity_poly.type
_entity_poly.pdbx_seq_one_letter_code
_entity_poly.pdbx_strand_id
1 'polypeptide(L)'
;SVGVDEGHAQFYFNKYVEDPGFSFYFVVIALRSSPYLLLGLVGYILVRYNLCICRLWDKRKTLNNHIPSKVTNFVFYVFVFSILYMLEVTLPSKKLDRYLLPSIVGFSVISSVFFAWCFETYMKANKKLYATFSILLVLWLGYIGSLTPDYFSYYNPMFGGLSKGIYIIEPKWLIGQFELLDKLDEVALEQNLLEFTLDESFENSKDLTNKFSVGFPEKYYTQIWPLVKDIGGWAIIEDLGPQARKTNLFVYPVWDDYSAEETRFRLEYVTTSYTQGVALYNIYRRVP
;
A
#
# COMPACT_ATOMS: atom_id res chain seq x y z
N SER A 1 -22.89 15.79 12.46
CA SER A 1 -23.01 14.96 11.24
C SER A 1 -21.81 15.26 10.36
N VAL A 2 -20.68 14.61 10.63
CA VAL A 2 -19.38 14.99 10.03
C VAL A 2 -19.03 14.14 8.79
N GLY A 3 -19.88 13.17 8.43
CA GLY A 3 -19.61 12.26 7.30
C GLY A 3 -20.33 12.56 5.98
N VAL A 4 -20.98 13.72 5.82
CA VAL A 4 -21.79 14.05 4.62
C VAL A 4 -21.23 15.25 3.84
N ASP A 5 -20.47 16.14 4.47
CA ASP A 5 -20.09 17.43 3.87
C ASP A 5 -18.65 17.49 3.35
N GLU A 6 -17.79 16.54 3.70
CA GLU A 6 -16.46 16.42 3.09
C GLU A 6 -16.55 15.49 1.87
N GLY A 7 -16.21 16.05 0.71
CA GLY A 7 -16.20 15.35 -0.57
C GLY A 7 -15.41 14.04 -0.52
N HIS A 8 -15.62 13.18 -1.49
CA HIS A 8 -14.90 11.90 -1.56
C HIS A 8 -13.53 12.10 -2.21
N ALA A 9 -12.83 13.18 -1.83
CA ALA A 9 -11.51 13.50 -2.30
C ALA A 9 -10.54 12.34 -1.99
N GLN A 10 -9.76 11.99 -3.00
CA GLN A 10 -8.78 10.91 -2.95
C GLN A 10 -7.44 11.48 -3.37
N PHE A 11 -6.40 11.06 -2.67
CA PHE A 11 -5.06 11.46 -3.07
C PHE A 11 -4.60 10.60 -4.26
N TYR A 12 -4.37 11.26 -5.39
CA TYR A 12 -3.95 10.67 -6.65
C TYR A 12 -2.93 11.57 -7.36
N PHE A 13 -1.73 11.05 -7.65
CA PHE A 13 -0.61 11.80 -8.23
C PHE A 13 -0.33 13.13 -7.51
N ASN A 14 -0.04 13.05 -6.21
CA ASN A 14 0.35 14.18 -5.36
C ASN A 14 -0.70 15.30 -5.25
N LYS A 15 -1.98 14.98 -5.48
CA LYS A 15 -3.10 15.93 -5.43
C LYS A 15 -4.36 15.25 -4.93
N TYR A 16 -5.19 16.00 -4.22
CA TYR A 16 -6.55 15.58 -3.91
C TYR A 16 -7.48 15.80 -5.10
N VAL A 17 -8.16 14.73 -5.52
CA VAL A 17 -9.13 14.74 -6.62
C VAL A 17 -10.41 14.02 -6.19
N GLU A 18 -11.56 14.57 -6.55
CA GLU A 18 -12.87 13.93 -6.31
C GLU A 18 -13.09 12.69 -7.20
N ASP A 19 -12.51 12.71 -8.41
CA ASP A 19 -12.53 11.56 -9.32
C ASP A 19 -11.16 11.41 -10.01
N PRO A 20 -10.38 10.36 -9.70
CA PRO A 20 -9.11 10.07 -10.38
C PRO A 20 -9.30 9.54 -11.81
N GLY A 21 -10.55 9.31 -12.23
CA GLY A 21 -10.93 8.93 -13.59
C GLY A 21 -10.64 7.47 -13.93
N PHE A 22 -10.73 7.16 -15.23
CA PHE A 22 -10.61 5.80 -15.77
C PHE A 22 -9.21 5.17 -15.56
N SER A 23 -8.17 5.99 -15.44
CA SER A 23 -6.79 5.53 -15.30
C SER A 23 -6.47 4.87 -13.96
N PHE A 24 -7.30 5.12 -12.93
CA PHE A 24 -7.02 4.73 -11.55
C PHE A 24 -6.68 3.25 -11.40
N TYR A 25 -7.50 2.33 -11.93
CA TYR A 25 -7.26 0.90 -11.74
C TYR A 25 -6.08 0.37 -12.57
N PHE A 26 -5.70 1.02 -13.68
CA PHE A 26 -4.46 0.68 -14.37
C PHE A 26 -3.24 1.03 -13.51
N VAL A 27 -3.28 2.17 -12.83
CA VAL A 27 -2.26 2.58 -11.87
C VAL A 27 -2.22 1.64 -10.67
N VAL A 28 -3.37 1.23 -10.14
CA VAL A 28 -3.46 0.21 -9.08
C VAL A 28 -2.84 -1.12 -9.54
N ILE A 29 -3.12 -1.59 -10.76
CA ILE A 29 -2.47 -2.81 -11.30
C ILE A 29 -0.95 -2.63 -11.34
N ALA A 30 -0.46 -1.51 -11.86
CA ALA A 30 0.96 -1.24 -11.95
C ALA A 30 1.64 -1.22 -10.57
N LEU A 31 1.05 -0.51 -9.61
CA LEU A 31 1.64 -0.26 -8.29
C LEU A 31 1.43 -1.39 -7.27
N ARG A 32 0.29 -2.09 -7.30
CA ARG A 32 -0.07 -3.11 -6.29
C ARG A 32 0.12 -4.54 -6.76
N SER A 33 0.40 -4.78 -8.04
CA SER A 33 0.68 -6.12 -8.55
C SER A 33 2.17 -6.46 -8.49
N SER A 34 2.48 -7.75 -8.39
CA SER A 34 3.87 -8.21 -8.49
C SER A 34 4.44 -8.04 -9.91
N PRO A 35 5.76 -7.82 -10.04
CA PRO A 35 6.45 -7.92 -11.33
C PRO A 35 6.12 -9.22 -12.08
N TYR A 36 6.02 -10.34 -11.35
CA TYR A 36 5.66 -11.62 -11.93
C TYR A 36 4.26 -11.61 -12.54
N LEU A 37 3.26 -11.03 -11.87
CA LEU A 37 1.91 -10.92 -12.43
C LEU A 37 1.93 -10.16 -13.76
N LEU A 38 2.58 -9.00 -13.80
CA LEU A 38 2.64 -8.17 -15.01
C LEU A 38 3.41 -8.86 -16.14
N LEU A 39 4.56 -9.45 -15.83
CA LEU A 39 5.37 -10.20 -16.80
C LEU A 39 4.60 -11.41 -17.33
N GLY A 40 3.85 -12.11 -16.48
CA GLY A 40 3.05 -13.25 -16.89
C GLY A 40 1.86 -12.88 -17.76
N LEU A 41 1.18 -11.76 -17.47
CA LEU A 41 0.12 -11.23 -18.32
C LEU A 41 0.64 -10.85 -19.72
N VAL A 42 1.70 -10.03 -19.77
CA VAL A 42 2.31 -9.61 -21.04
C VAL A 42 2.84 -10.83 -21.79
N GLY A 43 3.56 -11.71 -21.10
CA GLY A 43 4.08 -12.96 -21.66
C GLY A 43 2.99 -13.84 -22.26
N TYR A 44 1.86 -14.02 -21.56
CA TYR A 44 0.72 -14.77 -22.08
C TYR A 44 0.20 -14.18 -23.40
N ILE A 45 0.00 -12.86 -23.46
CA ILE A 45 -0.47 -12.16 -24.67
C ILE A 45 0.51 -12.37 -25.83
N LEU A 46 1.81 -12.21 -25.58
CA LEU A 46 2.85 -12.36 -26.61
C LEU A 46 2.90 -13.79 -27.17
N VAL A 47 2.79 -14.80 -26.31
CA VAL A 47 2.74 -16.22 -26.72
C VAL A 47 1.46 -16.50 -27.49
N ARG A 48 0.31 -16.03 -27.00
CA ARG A 48 -1.01 -16.29 -27.60
C ARG A 48 -1.16 -15.73 -29.01
N TYR A 49 -0.62 -14.53 -29.26
CA TYR A 49 -0.71 -13.86 -30.55
C TYR A 49 0.55 -14.02 -31.43
N ASN A 50 1.53 -14.81 -30.97
CA ASN A 50 2.82 -14.98 -31.64
C ASN A 50 3.53 -13.63 -31.94
N LEU A 51 3.36 -12.64 -31.06
CA LEU A 51 3.77 -11.25 -31.30
C LEU A 51 5.24 -10.96 -30.95
N CYS A 52 6.00 -11.86 -30.30
CA CYS A 52 7.40 -11.58 -29.92
C CYS A 52 8.39 -12.76 -30.07
N ILE A 53 9.48 -12.47 -30.79
CA ILE A 53 10.86 -13.03 -30.94
C ILE A 53 11.09 -14.55 -31.06
N CYS A 54 10.22 -15.45 -30.58
CA CYS A 54 10.45 -16.89 -30.69
C CYS A 54 10.39 -17.42 -32.14
N ARG A 55 9.84 -16.64 -33.09
CA ARG A 55 9.92 -16.96 -34.53
C ARG A 55 11.35 -17.01 -35.08
N LEU A 56 12.31 -16.35 -34.42
CA LEU A 56 13.72 -16.35 -34.84
C LEU A 56 14.52 -17.51 -34.22
N TRP A 57 14.06 -18.10 -33.10
CA TRP A 57 14.91 -19.01 -32.33
C TRP A 57 14.58 -20.50 -32.47
N ASP A 58 13.41 -20.86 -33.00
CA ASP A 58 13.13 -22.27 -33.23
C ASP A 58 12.29 -22.51 -34.50
N LYS A 59 12.99 -22.96 -35.55
CA LYS A 59 12.37 -23.61 -36.72
C LYS A 59 12.34 -25.13 -36.57
N ARG A 60 12.82 -25.71 -35.45
CA ARG A 60 13.04 -27.17 -35.33
C ARG A 60 12.21 -27.87 -34.24
N LYS A 61 11.46 -27.16 -33.38
CA LYS A 61 10.65 -27.78 -32.30
C LYS A 61 9.20 -27.29 -32.18
N THR A 62 8.75 -26.43 -33.11
CA THR A 62 7.60 -25.53 -32.95
C THR A 62 6.23 -26.14 -33.30
N LEU A 63 5.99 -27.42 -32.98
CA LEU A 63 4.70 -28.06 -33.33
C LEU A 63 3.91 -28.71 -32.19
N ASN A 64 4.48 -28.96 -31.00
CA ASN A 64 3.78 -29.75 -29.96
C ASN A 64 3.53 -29.07 -28.61
N ASN A 65 4.04 -27.86 -28.35
CA ASN A 65 3.88 -27.18 -27.05
C ASN A 65 2.92 -25.99 -27.12
N HIS A 66 1.77 -26.17 -27.78
CA HIS A 66 0.69 -25.19 -27.69
C HIS A 66 -0.07 -25.34 -26.38
N ILE A 67 -0.48 -24.20 -25.81
CA ILE A 67 -1.41 -24.19 -24.67
C ILE A 67 -2.70 -24.88 -25.14
N PRO A 68 -3.23 -25.88 -24.39
CA PRO A 68 -4.41 -26.61 -24.82
C PRO A 68 -5.60 -25.67 -25.10
N SER A 69 -6.41 -26.00 -26.11
CA SER A 69 -7.55 -25.15 -26.50
C SER A 69 -8.55 -24.91 -25.37
N LYS A 70 -8.81 -25.93 -24.54
CA LYS A 70 -9.66 -25.80 -23.34
C LYS A 70 -9.10 -24.79 -22.33
N VAL A 71 -7.79 -24.82 -22.08
CA VAL A 71 -7.11 -23.86 -21.20
C VAL A 71 -7.17 -22.46 -21.79
N THR A 72 -7.01 -22.33 -23.11
CA THR A 72 -7.11 -21.04 -23.80
C THR A 72 -8.51 -20.44 -23.67
N ASN A 73 -9.57 -21.23 -23.84
CA ASN A 73 -10.95 -20.77 -23.65
C ASN A 73 -11.21 -20.36 -22.20
N PHE A 74 -10.73 -21.15 -21.24
CA PHE A 74 -10.83 -20.80 -19.82
C PHE A 74 -10.12 -19.48 -19.50
N VAL A 75 -8.86 -19.32 -19.94
CA VAL A 75 -8.11 -18.07 -19.77
C VAL A 75 -8.83 -16.90 -20.43
N PHE A 76 -9.42 -17.08 -21.60
CA PHE A 76 -10.20 -16.04 -22.25
C PHE A 76 -11.41 -15.63 -21.41
N TYR A 77 -12.17 -16.58 -20.85
CA TYR A 77 -13.29 -16.24 -19.97
C TYR A 77 -12.85 -15.55 -18.69
N VAL A 78 -11.75 -15.99 -18.07
CA VAL A 78 -11.15 -15.33 -16.90
C VAL A 78 -10.71 -13.90 -17.25
N PHE A 79 -10.08 -13.71 -18.40
CA PHE A 79 -9.66 -12.38 -18.88
C PHE A 79 -10.87 -11.46 -19.09
N VAL A 80 -11.88 -11.93 -19.82
CA VAL A 80 -13.11 -11.17 -20.06
C VAL A 80 -13.78 -10.81 -18.72
N PHE A 81 -13.89 -11.76 -17.79
CA PHE A 81 -14.41 -11.51 -16.45
C PHE A 81 -13.60 -10.43 -15.72
N SER A 82 -12.27 -10.57 -15.64
CA SER A 82 -11.40 -9.61 -14.96
C SER A 82 -11.48 -8.21 -15.55
N ILE A 83 -11.61 -8.09 -16.87
CA ILE A 83 -11.76 -6.81 -17.55
C ILE A 83 -13.15 -6.22 -17.33
N LEU A 84 -14.23 -7.00 -17.50
CA LEU A 84 -15.59 -6.51 -17.27
C LEU A 84 -15.80 -6.05 -15.82
N TYR A 85 -15.29 -6.83 -14.86
CA TYR A 85 -15.32 -6.45 -13.45
C TYR A 85 -14.52 -5.16 -13.20
N MET A 86 -13.30 -5.05 -13.77
CA MET A 86 -12.51 -3.82 -13.67
C MET A 86 -13.27 -2.61 -14.24
N LEU A 87 -13.95 -2.77 -15.38
CA LEU A 87 -14.77 -1.72 -15.98
C LEU A 87 -15.95 -1.33 -15.08
N GLU A 88 -16.64 -2.32 -14.49
CA GLU A 88 -17.73 -2.10 -13.54
C GLU A 88 -17.29 -1.26 -12.34
N VAL A 89 -16.18 -1.63 -11.69
CA VAL A 89 -15.65 -0.89 -10.53
C VAL A 89 -15.04 0.46 -10.88
N THR A 90 -14.84 0.75 -12.17
CA THR A 90 -14.36 2.05 -12.67
C THR A 90 -15.47 3.09 -12.77
N LEU A 91 -16.75 2.68 -12.83
CA LEU A 91 -17.88 3.59 -12.99
C LEU A 91 -18.11 4.54 -11.79
N PRO A 92 -18.00 4.10 -10.52
CA PRO A 92 -18.18 5.00 -9.38
C PRO A 92 -17.08 6.06 -9.27
N SER A 93 -17.42 7.27 -8.83
CA SER A 93 -16.44 8.33 -8.51
C SER A 93 -15.50 7.91 -7.38
N LYS A 94 -16.06 7.31 -6.31
CA LYS A 94 -15.32 6.77 -5.17
C LYS A 94 -14.63 5.46 -5.54
N LYS A 95 -13.31 5.50 -5.65
CA LYS A 95 -12.49 4.33 -6.00
C LYS A 95 -11.59 3.92 -4.83
N LEU A 96 -11.38 2.61 -4.64
CA LEU A 96 -10.46 2.07 -3.64
C LEU A 96 -9.61 1.00 -4.31
N ASP A 97 -8.32 0.96 -3.99
CA ASP A 97 -7.39 -0.02 -4.55
C ASP A 97 -7.85 -1.48 -4.33
N ARG A 98 -8.39 -1.79 -3.14
CA ARG A 98 -8.95 -3.11 -2.81
C ARG A 98 -10.14 -3.56 -3.66
N TYR A 99 -10.84 -2.65 -4.33
CA TYR A 99 -11.94 -3.05 -5.22
C TYR A 99 -11.45 -3.84 -6.43
N LEU A 100 -10.17 -3.76 -6.78
CA LEU A 100 -9.62 -4.51 -7.91
C LEU A 100 -9.23 -5.95 -7.58
N LEU A 101 -9.34 -6.38 -6.32
CA LEU A 101 -8.84 -7.67 -5.86
C LEU A 101 -9.40 -8.86 -6.68
N PRO A 102 -10.69 -8.92 -7.06
CA PRO A 102 -11.21 -10.00 -7.91
C PRO A 102 -10.57 -10.05 -9.30
N SER A 103 -10.31 -8.90 -9.94
CA SER A 103 -9.60 -8.85 -11.22
C SER A 103 -8.17 -9.34 -11.09
N ILE A 104 -7.46 -8.96 -10.01
CA ILE A 104 -6.08 -9.39 -9.74
C ILE A 104 -6.00 -10.91 -9.59
N VAL A 105 -6.98 -11.55 -8.94
CA VAL A 105 -7.04 -13.02 -8.85
C VAL A 105 -7.15 -13.64 -10.25
N GLY A 106 -8.05 -13.14 -11.11
CA GLY A 106 -8.14 -13.64 -12.48
C GLY A 106 -6.84 -13.43 -13.26
N PHE A 107 -6.23 -12.25 -13.16
CA PHE A 107 -4.93 -11.97 -13.79
C PHE A 107 -3.80 -12.88 -13.27
N SER A 108 -3.82 -13.24 -11.99
CA SER A 108 -2.84 -14.18 -11.42
C SER A 108 -2.94 -15.57 -12.04
N VAL A 109 -4.16 -16.03 -12.36
CA VAL A 109 -4.41 -17.31 -13.04
C VAL A 109 -3.87 -17.26 -14.48
N ILE A 110 -4.07 -16.17 -15.19
CA ILE A 110 -3.54 -15.99 -16.55
C ILE A 110 -2.00 -15.98 -16.53
N SER A 111 -1.43 -15.23 -15.59
CA SER A 111 0.01 -15.16 -15.38
C SER A 111 0.61 -16.53 -15.06
N SER A 112 -0.04 -17.34 -14.22
CA SER A 112 0.45 -18.68 -13.85
C SER A 112 0.46 -19.64 -15.05
N VAL A 113 -0.52 -19.56 -15.95
CA VAL A 113 -0.54 -20.35 -17.20
C VAL A 113 0.69 -20.04 -18.06
N PHE A 114 1.09 -18.76 -18.16
CA PHE A 114 2.31 -18.39 -18.88
C PHE A 114 3.56 -18.99 -18.24
N PHE A 115 3.74 -18.86 -16.92
CA PHE A 115 4.92 -19.43 -16.25
C PHE A 115 4.94 -20.95 -16.29
N ALA A 116 3.79 -21.62 -16.20
CA ALA A 116 3.68 -23.07 -16.37
C ALA A 116 4.12 -23.50 -17.78
N TRP A 117 3.68 -22.77 -18.81
CA TRP A 117 4.12 -23.02 -20.18
C TRP A 117 5.63 -22.79 -20.36
N CYS A 118 6.18 -21.71 -19.80
CA CYS A 118 7.62 -21.44 -19.82
C CYS A 118 8.41 -22.55 -19.12
N PHE A 119 7.90 -23.05 -18.00
CA PHE A 119 8.51 -24.12 -17.23
C PHE A 119 8.60 -25.41 -18.04
N GLU A 120 7.48 -25.89 -18.59
CA GLU A 120 7.42 -27.13 -19.37
C GLU A 120 8.19 -27.02 -20.70
N THR A 121 8.17 -25.85 -21.34
CA THR A 121 8.79 -25.68 -22.66
C THR A 121 10.30 -25.48 -22.58
N TYR A 122 10.79 -24.68 -21.62
CA TYR A 122 12.19 -24.24 -21.60
C TYR A 122 12.93 -24.63 -20.32
N MET A 123 12.34 -24.42 -19.15
CA MET A 123 13.08 -24.55 -17.88
C MET A 123 13.37 -26.01 -17.53
N LYS A 124 12.41 -26.91 -17.76
CA LYS A 124 12.54 -28.34 -17.44
C LYS A 124 13.72 -29.01 -18.15
N ALA A 125 13.99 -28.63 -19.39
CA ALA A 125 15.12 -29.15 -20.16
C ALA A 125 16.44 -28.38 -19.91
N ASN A 126 16.36 -27.13 -19.41
CA ASN A 126 17.52 -26.27 -19.19
C ASN A 126 17.76 -26.03 -17.69
N LYS A 127 18.61 -26.86 -17.08
CA LYS A 127 18.96 -26.80 -15.65
C LYS A 127 19.45 -25.42 -15.19
N LYS A 128 20.16 -24.67 -16.04
CA LYS A 128 20.62 -23.31 -15.71
C LYS A 128 19.45 -22.36 -15.58
N LEU A 129 18.54 -22.36 -16.56
CA LEU A 129 17.34 -21.52 -16.53
C LEU A 129 16.43 -21.86 -15.35
N TYR A 130 16.26 -23.14 -15.05
CA TYR A 130 15.54 -23.60 -13.85
C TYR A 130 16.18 -23.05 -12.58
N ALA A 131 17.49 -23.23 -12.40
CA ALA A 131 18.22 -22.73 -11.23
C ALA A 131 18.09 -21.21 -11.08
N THR A 132 18.23 -20.44 -12.18
CA THR A 132 18.04 -18.99 -12.16
C THR A 132 16.63 -18.61 -11.73
N PHE A 133 15.60 -19.26 -12.28
CA PHE A 133 14.21 -18.99 -11.90
C PHE A 133 13.95 -19.34 -10.42
N SER A 134 14.48 -20.46 -9.93
CA SER A 134 14.38 -20.84 -8.52
C SER A 134 15.05 -19.82 -7.60
N ILE A 135 16.23 -19.31 -7.97
CA ILE A 135 16.91 -18.26 -7.21
C ILE A 135 16.06 -16.98 -7.17
N LEU A 136 15.54 -16.55 -8.31
CA LEU A 136 14.67 -15.36 -8.39
C LEU A 136 13.39 -15.53 -7.55
N LEU A 137 12.82 -16.73 -7.53
CA LEU A 137 11.67 -17.05 -6.70
C LEU A 137 12.02 -16.99 -5.20
N VAL A 138 13.16 -17.55 -4.79
CA VAL A 138 13.62 -17.49 -3.39
C VAL A 138 13.89 -16.05 -2.97
N LEU A 139 14.56 -15.25 -3.80
CA LEU A 139 14.76 -13.82 -3.54
C LEU A 139 13.43 -13.08 -3.41
N TRP A 140 12.45 -13.42 -4.25
CA TRP A 140 11.11 -12.83 -4.18
C TRP A 140 10.36 -13.21 -2.90
N LEU A 141 10.43 -14.48 -2.49
CA LEU A 141 9.85 -14.94 -1.22
C LEU A 141 10.55 -14.28 -0.02
N GLY A 142 11.87 -14.11 -0.07
CA GLY A 142 12.63 -13.36 0.94
C GLY A 142 12.19 -11.89 1.01
N TYR A 143 11.97 -11.26 -0.14
CA TYR A 143 11.42 -9.91 -0.21
C TYR A 143 10.00 -9.84 0.39
N ILE A 144 9.09 -10.76 0.05
CA ILE A 144 7.76 -10.82 0.67
C ILE A 144 7.87 -11.03 2.18
N GLY A 145 8.78 -11.89 2.64
CA GLY A 145 9.05 -12.11 4.06
C GLY A 145 9.52 -10.82 4.77
N SER A 146 10.32 -9.99 4.09
CA SER A 146 10.75 -8.69 4.63
C SER A 146 9.62 -7.66 4.77
N LEU A 147 8.47 -7.89 4.13
CA LEU A 147 7.29 -7.04 4.29
C LEU A 147 6.49 -7.40 5.54
N THR A 148 6.74 -8.53 6.20
CA THR A 148 6.01 -8.87 7.43
C THR A 148 6.50 -8.00 8.60
N PRO A 149 5.61 -7.51 9.47
CA PRO A 149 4.14 -7.70 9.48
C PRO A 149 3.35 -6.74 8.59
N ASP A 150 3.97 -5.71 8.02
CA ASP A 150 3.31 -4.67 7.23
C ASP A 150 3.25 -4.95 5.72
N TYR A 151 2.39 -5.88 5.33
CA TYR A 151 2.19 -6.24 3.93
C TYR A 151 1.54 -5.11 3.09
N PHE A 152 0.92 -4.11 3.73
CA PHE A 152 0.33 -2.96 3.03
C PHE A 152 1.40 -1.96 2.54
N SER A 153 2.62 -2.05 3.08
CA SER A 153 3.82 -1.37 2.56
C SER A 153 4.22 -1.82 1.14
N TYR A 154 3.62 -2.90 0.62
CA TYR A 154 3.97 -3.40 -0.69
C TYR A 154 3.57 -2.43 -1.82
N TYR A 155 4.57 -2.03 -2.58
CA TYR A 155 4.43 -1.36 -3.86
C TYR A 155 5.42 -1.98 -4.85
N ASN A 156 5.02 -2.07 -6.12
CA ASN A 156 5.80 -2.71 -7.16
C ASN A 156 7.14 -1.97 -7.38
N PRO A 157 8.30 -2.66 -7.18
CA PRO A 157 9.61 -2.06 -7.39
C PRO A 157 9.86 -1.54 -8.80
N MET A 158 9.21 -2.13 -9.83
CA MET A 158 9.34 -1.68 -11.22
C MET A 158 8.84 -0.24 -11.44
N PHE A 159 7.94 0.23 -10.59
CA PHE A 159 7.35 1.58 -10.65
C PHE A 159 7.85 2.47 -9.51
N GLY A 160 8.94 2.07 -8.84
CA GLY A 160 9.59 2.85 -7.79
C GLY A 160 9.30 2.40 -6.35
N GLY A 161 8.50 1.36 -6.15
CA GLY A 161 8.24 0.80 -4.82
C GLY A 161 7.54 1.80 -3.89
N LEU A 162 7.70 1.58 -2.57
CA LEU A 162 6.99 2.34 -1.53
C LEU A 162 7.29 3.84 -1.61
N SER A 163 8.55 4.22 -1.87
CA SER A 163 9.00 5.62 -1.91
C SER A 163 8.32 6.46 -2.98
N LYS A 164 7.86 5.87 -4.10
CA LYS A 164 7.04 6.57 -5.10
C LYS A 164 5.56 6.29 -4.95
N GLY A 165 5.22 5.06 -4.54
CA GLY A 165 3.84 4.58 -4.49
C GLY A 165 2.92 5.42 -3.62
N ILE A 166 3.39 5.80 -2.42
CA ILE A 166 2.62 6.62 -1.46
C ILE A 166 2.27 8.02 -1.99
N TYR A 167 3.03 8.54 -2.96
CA TYR A 167 2.77 9.83 -3.61
C TYR A 167 1.85 9.70 -4.85
N ILE A 168 1.58 8.48 -5.32
CA ILE A 168 0.73 8.24 -6.50
C ILE A 168 -0.66 7.80 -6.08
N ILE A 169 -0.77 6.85 -5.16
CA ILE A 169 -2.04 6.41 -4.59
C ILE A 169 -1.95 6.49 -3.07
N GLU A 170 -3.00 7.02 -2.45
CA GLU A 170 -3.05 7.12 -1.00
C GLU A 170 -3.00 5.75 -0.31
N PRO A 171 -2.12 5.57 0.68
CA PRO A 171 -2.26 4.53 1.68
C PRO A 171 -3.52 4.75 2.52
N LYS A 172 -4.58 3.98 2.23
CA LYS A 172 -5.81 4.01 3.05
C LYS A 172 -5.66 3.29 4.39
N TRP A 173 -4.70 2.37 4.47
CA TRP A 173 -4.30 1.73 5.72
C TRP A 173 -3.05 2.41 6.26
N LEU A 174 -2.91 2.43 7.58
CA LEU A 174 -1.68 2.85 8.23
C LEU A 174 -0.58 1.84 7.91
N ILE A 175 0.40 2.27 7.12
CA ILE A 175 1.64 1.55 6.82
C ILE A 175 2.66 1.94 7.89
N GLY A 176 3.57 1.06 8.30
CA GLY A 176 4.66 1.37 9.23
C GLY A 176 4.21 1.59 10.67
N GLN A 177 3.11 0.94 11.07
CA GLN A 177 2.48 1.18 12.37
C GLN A 177 3.41 0.88 13.55
N PHE A 178 4.24 -0.16 13.45
CA PHE A 178 5.13 -0.57 14.54
C PHE A 178 6.31 0.39 14.66
N GLU A 179 6.93 0.74 13.54
CA GLU A 179 8.01 1.72 13.49
C GLU A 179 7.55 3.11 13.93
N LEU A 180 6.29 3.46 13.67
CA LEU A 180 5.67 4.69 14.18
C LEU A 180 5.49 4.65 15.70
N LEU A 181 5.00 3.55 16.26
CA LEU A 181 4.81 3.40 17.71
C LEU A 181 6.14 3.40 18.45
N ASP A 182 7.14 2.67 17.97
CA ASP A 182 8.50 2.68 18.54
C ASP A 182 9.06 4.11 18.54
N LYS A 183 8.87 4.83 17.42
CA LYS A 183 9.33 6.23 17.32
C LYS A 183 8.58 7.17 18.25
N LEU A 184 7.28 6.96 18.46
CA LEU A 184 6.47 7.76 19.38
C LEU A 184 6.88 7.51 20.84
N ASP A 185 7.17 6.26 21.20
CA ASP A 185 7.68 5.90 22.53
C ASP A 185 9.05 6.55 22.81
N GLU A 186 9.98 6.48 21.85
CA GLU A 186 11.26 7.19 21.93
C GLU A 186 11.07 8.70 22.16
N VAL A 187 10.19 9.34 21.39
CA VAL A 187 9.91 10.77 21.52
C VAL A 187 9.26 11.11 22.86
N ALA A 188 8.37 10.25 23.36
CA ALA A 188 7.74 10.42 24.66
C ALA A 188 8.77 10.38 25.80
N LEU A 189 9.71 9.44 25.74
CA LEU A 189 10.81 9.33 26.69
C LEU A 189 11.76 10.54 26.63
N GLU A 190 12.17 10.96 25.43
CA GLU A 190 13.04 12.14 25.24
C GLU A 190 12.41 13.43 25.80
N GLN A 191 11.08 13.56 25.68
CA GLN A 191 10.32 14.72 26.15
C GLN A 191 9.82 14.58 27.59
N ASN A 192 10.12 13.47 28.29
CA ASN A 192 9.64 13.17 29.63
C ASN A 192 8.11 13.24 29.76
N LEU A 193 7.39 12.76 28.73
CA LEU A 193 5.94 12.64 28.77
C LEU A 193 5.52 11.49 29.69
N LEU A 194 4.48 11.73 30.48
CA LEU A 194 3.91 10.78 31.44
C LEU A 194 2.82 9.95 30.77
N GLU A 195 2.86 8.64 31.01
CA GLU A 195 1.81 7.71 30.59
C GLU A 195 0.46 8.01 31.28
N PHE A 196 -0.62 7.53 30.67
CA PHE A 196 -1.94 7.49 31.26
C PHE A 196 -2.07 6.28 32.19
N THR A 197 -2.48 6.52 33.44
CA THR A 197 -2.80 5.43 34.39
C THR A 197 -4.17 4.82 34.06
N LEU A 198 -4.47 3.63 34.61
CA LEU A 198 -5.71 2.89 34.34
C LEU A 198 -7.00 3.68 34.67
N ASP A 199 -6.94 4.58 35.65
CA ASP A 199 -8.08 5.39 36.08
C ASP A 199 -8.14 6.78 35.41
N GLU A 200 -7.10 7.13 34.64
CA GLU A 200 -7.04 8.39 33.90
C GLU A 200 -7.67 8.26 32.52
N SER A 201 -8.35 9.32 32.11
CA SER A 201 -8.77 9.51 30.73
C SER A 201 -8.35 10.89 30.26
N PHE A 202 -8.32 11.08 28.95
CA PHE A 202 -8.04 12.39 28.37
C PHE A 202 -9.02 13.47 28.89
N GLU A 203 -10.28 13.12 29.13
CA GLU A 203 -11.29 14.06 29.64
C GLU A 203 -11.21 14.29 31.16
N ASN A 204 -10.82 13.28 31.93
CA ASN A 204 -10.81 13.35 33.40
C ASN A 204 -9.48 13.87 33.98
N SER A 205 -8.43 13.92 33.17
CA SER A 205 -7.10 14.37 33.62
C SER A 205 -7.07 15.89 33.81
N LYS A 206 -6.66 16.34 34.99
CA LYS A 206 -6.62 17.78 35.34
C LYS A 206 -5.51 18.55 34.60
N ASP A 207 -4.41 17.87 34.30
CA ASP A 207 -3.27 18.43 33.58
C ASP A 207 -2.81 17.45 32.50
N LEU A 208 -2.91 17.88 31.24
CA LEU A 208 -2.48 17.13 30.07
C LEU A 208 -1.16 17.64 29.50
N THR A 209 -0.57 18.70 30.06
CA THR A 209 0.58 19.41 29.49
C THR A 209 1.80 18.50 29.31
N ASN A 210 1.98 17.54 30.22
CA ASN A 210 3.07 16.56 30.17
C ASN A 210 2.57 15.13 29.97
N LYS A 211 1.32 14.92 29.52
CA LYS A 211 0.78 13.58 29.29
C LYS A 211 1.07 13.10 27.86
N PHE A 212 1.38 11.82 27.68
CA PHE A 212 1.68 11.25 26.37
C PHE A 212 0.42 11.16 25.51
N SER A 213 0.12 12.23 24.78
CA SER A 213 -1.07 12.34 23.93
C SER A 213 -0.68 12.67 22.50
N VAL A 214 -1.33 12.00 21.55
CA VAL A 214 -0.97 12.05 20.13
C VAL A 214 -2.21 12.28 19.26
N GLY A 215 -2.17 13.32 18.44
CA GLY A 215 -3.18 13.66 17.45
C GLY A 215 -2.90 12.96 16.12
N PHE A 216 -3.92 12.33 15.56
CA PHE A 216 -3.88 11.73 14.24
C PHE A 216 -5.02 12.25 13.36
N PRO A 217 -4.82 12.32 12.04
CA PRO A 217 -5.93 12.44 11.09
C PRO A 217 -6.97 11.35 11.34
N GLU A 218 -8.26 11.67 11.21
CA GLU A 218 -9.38 10.77 11.55
C GLU A 218 -9.23 9.39 10.90
N LYS A 219 -8.80 9.37 9.63
CA LYS A 219 -8.58 8.14 8.84
C LYS A 219 -7.58 7.16 9.49
N TYR A 220 -6.56 7.66 10.19
CA TYR A 220 -5.53 6.84 10.83
C TYR A 220 -5.80 6.60 12.30
N TYR A 221 -6.46 7.53 12.98
CA TYR A 221 -6.86 7.40 14.38
C TYR A 221 -7.57 6.06 14.63
N THR A 222 -8.57 5.72 13.81
CA THR A 222 -9.38 4.50 13.96
C THR A 222 -8.56 3.20 13.88
N GLN A 223 -7.36 3.24 13.30
CA GLN A 223 -6.48 2.09 13.09
C GLN A 223 -5.43 1.96 14.20
N ILE A 224 -4.95 3.10 14.74
CA ILE A 224 -3.77 3.16 15.62
C ILE A 224 -4.09 3.34 17.10
N TRP A 225 -5.28 3.88 17.43
CA TRP A 225 -5.61 4.26 18.81
C TRP A 225 -5.46 3.15 19.87
N PRO A 226 -5.77 1.85 19.62
CA PRO A 226 -5.58 0.82 20.63
C PRO A 226 -4.09 0.60 20.91
N LEU A 227 -3.26 0.68 19.87
CA LEU A 227 -1.83 0.42 19.95
C LEU A 227 -1.09 1.58 20.65
N VAL A 228 -1.55 2.81 20.44
CA VAL A 228 -1.06 3.97 21.21
C VAL A 228 -1.37 3.81 22.69
N LYS A 229 -2.52 3.22 23.02
CA LYS A 229 -2.89 2.92 24.41
C LYS A 229 -2.01 1.84 25.02
N ASP A 230 -1.58 0.85 24.23
CA ASP A 230 -0.70 -0.23 24.70
C ASP A 230 0.70 0.29 25.10
N ILE A 231 1.17 1.39 24.51
CA ILE A 231 2.41 2.09 24.90
C ILE A 231 2.16 3.23 25.92
N GLY A 232 1.03 3.20 26.64
CA GLY A 232 0.72 4.15 27.71
C GLY A 232 0.28 5.54 27.23
N GLY A 233 0.12 5.74 25.92
CA GLY A 233 -0.32 6.98 25.32
C GLY A 233 -1.83 7.12 25.16
N TRP A 234 -2.28 8.30 24.76
CA TRP A 234 -3.67 8.55 24.39
C TRP A 234 -3.77 9.16 23.01
N ALA A 235 -4.37 8.42 22.07
CA ALA A 235 -4.65 8.93 20.74
C ALA A 235 -5.93 9.79 20.75
N ILE A 236 -5.93 10.85 19.95
CA ILE A 236 -7.12 11.69 19.68
C ILE A 236 -7.23 11.99 18.18
N ILE A 237 -8.45 12.29 17.72
CA ILE A 237 -8.67 12.81 16.38
C ILE A 237 -8.25 14.28 16.39
N GLU A 238 -7.30 14.63 15.55
CA GLU A 238 -6.71 15.97 15.56
C GLU A 238 -7.69 17.10 15.22
N ASP A 239 -8.77 16.82 14.49
CA ASP A 239 -9.75 17.84 14.11
C ASP A 239 -10.66 18.25 15.27
N LEU A 240 -10.65 17.48 16.36
CA LEU A 240 -11.40 17.78 17.58
C LEU A 240 -10.72 18.93 18.34
N GLY A 241 -10.99 20.17 17.91
CA GLY A 241 -10.34 21.38 18.39
C GLY A 241 -10.12 21.48 19.91
N PRO A 242 -11.12 21.20 20.77
CA PRO A 242 -10.93 21.23 22.23
C PRO A 242 -9.93 20.20 22.75
N GLN A 243 -9.89 19.01 22.15
CA GLN A 243 -8.95 17.95 22.52
C GLN A 243 -7.57 18.23 21.92
N ALA A 244 -7.52 18.56 20.63
CA ALA A 244 -6.28 18.88 19.90
C ALA A 244 -5.48 19.99 20.59
N ARG A 245 -6.12 21.04 21.10
CA ARG A 245 -5.44 22.12 21.84
C ARG A 245 -4.75 21.65 23.13
N LYS A 246 -5.12 20.49 23.68
CA LYS A 246 -4.53 19.90 24.89
C LYS A 246 -3.54 18.78 24.58
N THR A 247 -3.44 18.36 23.33
CA THR A 247 -2.59 17.27 22.87
C THR A 247 -1.15 17.73 22.66
N ASN A 248 -0.18 16.88 22.97
CA ASN A 248 1.23 17.28 22.94
C ASN A 248 1.96 16.92 21.65
N LEU A 249 1.61 15.81 21.01
CA LEU A 249 2.21 15.35 19.76
C LEU A 249 1.18 15.27 18.64
N PHE A 250 1.61 15.47 17.40
CA PHE A 250 0.80 15.35 16.19
C PHE A 250 1.55 14.56 15.14
N VAL A 251 0.84 13.68 14.43
CA VAL A 251 1.45 12.80 13.43
C VAL A 251 0.76 13.00 12.09
N TYR A 252 1.53 13.42 11.10
CA TYR A 252 1.04 13.60 9.73
C TYR A 252 1.76 12.68 8.76
N PRO A 253 1.05 12.04 7.82
CA PRO A 253 1.70 11.34 6.71
C PRO A 253 2.53 12.30 5.85
N VAL A 254 3.70 11.87 5.38
CA VAL A 254 4.59 12.75 4.56
C VAL A 254 3.98 13.15 3.21
N TRP A 255 3.03 12.37 2.69
CA TRP A 255 2.33 12.65 1.44
C TRP A 255 1.14 13.60 1.61
N ASP A 256 0.75 13.88 2.85
CA ASP A 256 -0.46 14.63 3.20
C ASP A 256 -0.23 15.38 4.52
N ASP A 257 0.87 16.15 4.55
CA ASP A 257 1.29 16.93 5.71
C ASP A 257 0.81 18.38 5.58
N TYR A 258 -0.26 18.71 6.29
CA TYR A 258 -0.83 20.06 6.40
C TYR A 258 -0.52 20.71 7.76
N SER A 259 0.50 20.25 8.48
CA SER A 259 0.95 20.85 9.75
C SER A 259 1.28 22.35 9.64
N ALA A 260 1.70 22.80 8.45
CA ALA A 260 1.98 24.21 8.17
C ALA A 260 0.71 25.08 8.06
N GLU A 261 -0.45 24.46 7.81
CA GLU A 261 -1.76 25.12 7.72
C GLU A 261 -2.48 25.17 9.08
N GLU A 262 -1.90 24.56 10.12
CA GLU A 262 -2.46 24.56 11.47
C GLU A 262 -2.45 25.97 12.09
N THR A 263 -3.64 26.49 12.36
CA THR A 263 -3.84 27.84 12.93
C THR A 263 -4.19 27.83 14.42
N ARG A 264 -4.57 26.67 14.97
CA ARG A 264 -5.09 26.54 16.34
C ARG A 264 -3.98 26.63 17.38
N PHE A 265 -2.77 26.22 17.03
CA PHE A 265 -1.54 26.22 17.85
C PHE A 265 -0.32 26.10 16.94
N ARG A 266 0.88 26.32 17.50
CA ARG A 266 2.13 26.16 16.75
C ARG A 266 2.63 24.72 16.85
N LEU A 267 3.01 24.15 15.71
CA LEU A 267 3.67 22.86 15.61
C LEU A 267 5.17 23.03 15.34
N GLU A 268 5.99 22.28 16.05
CA GLU A 268 7.43 22.19 15.84
C GLU A 268 7.78 20.76 15.42
N TYR A 269 8.46 20.62 14.28
CA TYR A 269 8.92 19.32 13.81
C TYR A 269 9.90 18.69 14.81
N VAL A 270 9.66 17.42 15.15
CA VAL A 270 10.51 16.64 16.05
C VAL A 270 11.33 15.65 15.26
N THR A 271 10.66 14.76 14.52
CA THR A 271 11.30 13.64 13.84
C THR A 271 10.37 13.03 12.79
N THR A 272 10.85 12.01 12.09
CA THR A 272 10.10 11.26 11.07
C THR A 272 10.22 9.76 11.35
N SER A 273 9.14 9.03 11.19
CA SER A 273 9.13 7.56 11.20
C SER A 273 9.44 7.02 9.80
N TYR A 274 10.24 5.95 9.75
CA TYR A 274 10.70 5.31 8.53
C TYR A 274 10.36 3.83 8.52
N THR A 275 9.87 3.35 7.38
CA THR A 275 9.67 1.92 7.13
C THR A 275 10.43 1.56 5.86
N GLN A 276 11.30 0.55 5.94
CA GLN A 276 12.15 0.12 4.82
C GLN A 276 12.98 1.26 4.20
N GLY A 277 13.43 2.21 5.04
CA GLY A 277 14.19 3.40 4.61
C GLY A 277 13.35 4.47 3.91
N VAL A 278 12.03 4.34 3.89
CA VAL A 278 11.09 5.33 3.35
C VAL A 278 10.43 6.08 4.49
N ALA A 279 10.52 7.41 4.46
CA ALA A 279 9.79 8.27 5.39
C ALA A 279 8.28 8.11 5.20
N LEU A 280 7.53 7.89 6.29
CA LEU A 280 6.08 7.71 6.23
C LEU A 280 5.31 8.77 7.01
N TYR A 281 5.74 9.10 8.23
CA TYR A 281 5.05 10.09 9.05
C TYR A 281 6.00 11.07 9.71
N ASN A 282 5.65 12.34 9.66
CA ASN A 282 6.29 13.40 10.41
C ASN A 282 5.61 13.54 11.77
N ILE A 283 6.42 13.66 12.82
CA ILE A 283 5.98 13.83 14.19
C ILE A 283 6.30 15.25 14.61
N TYR A 284 5.28 15.94 15.10
CA TYR A 284 5.34 17.32 15.55
C TYR A 284 5.00 17.41 17.03
N ARG A 285 5.60 18.39 17.71
CA ARG A 285 5.26 18.77 19.07
C ARG A 285 4.47 20.07 19.05
N ARG A 286 3.40 20.13 19.83
CA ARG A 286 2.69 21.38 20.09
C ARG A 286 3.53 22.29 20.98
N VAL A 287 3.75 23.51 20.53
CA VAL A 287 4.38 24.58 21.32
C VAL A 287 3.29 25.55 21.78
N PRO A 288 3.29 25.96 23.07
CA PRO A 288 2.36 26.96 23.59
C PRO A 288 2.41 28.31 22.85
#